data_AF-A0A182IGL5-F1
#
_entry.id   AF-A0A182IGL5-F1
#
_cell.length_a   1.000
_cell.length_b   1.000
_cell.length_c   1.000
_cell.angle_alpha   90.00
_cell.angle_beta   90.00
_cell.angle_gamma   90.00
#
_symmetry.space_group_name_H-M   'P 1'
#
loop_
_entity.id
_entity.type
_entity.pdbx_description
1 polymer ?
#
loop_
_entity_poly.entity_id
_entity_poly.type
_entity_poly.pdbx_seq_one_letter_code
_entity_poly.pdbx_strand_id
1 'polypeptide(L)'
;MKGKEHNVPLFNVSKASDPRRIDLPPLQDGSKRSSFNFSNCGAIPPVNGSFNSFPTIPWMGFLSSNATLNMSSKCAVTLVSEWYAVSLAACFSGDNLEYSVLFGVNSVKMHTDCTDAATGCGAPTQRIPVRKVIIHPQYDSSDYRND
;
A
#
# COMPACT_ATOMS: atom_id res chain seq x y z
N MET A 1 36.91 37.01 -31.67
CA MET A 1 37.01 35.55 -31.93
C MET A 1 35.69 34.93 -31.53
N LYS A 2 34.98 34.32 -32.49
CA LYS A 2 33.61 33.82 -32.36
C LYS A 2 33.70 32.30 -32.22
N GLY A 3 33.45 31.75 -31.03
CA GLY A 3 33.45 30.31 -30.78
C GLY A 3 32.17 29.70 -31.32
N LYS A 4 32.30 28.69 -32.19
CA LYS A 4 31.20 27.97 -32.83
C LYS A 4 30.62 26.96 -31.86
N GLU A 5 29.31 27.04 -31.60
CA GLU A 5 28.55 25.96 -30.95
C GLU A 5 28.37 24.81 -31.95
N HIS A 6 28.76 23.60 -31.55
CA HIS A 6 28.47 22.38 -32.29
C HIS A 6 27.09 21.85 -31.87
N ASN A 7 26.12 22.01 -32.77
CA ASN A 7 24.81 21.35 -32.71
C ASN A 7 24.99 19.83 -32.70
N VAL A 8 24.66 19.17 -31.58
CA VAL A 8 24.48 17.72 -31.51
C VAL A 8 23.02 17.41 -31.85
N PRO A 9 22.73 16.48 -32.78
CA PRO A 9 21.35 16.17 -33.15
C PRO A 9 20.59 15.54 -31.99
N LEU A 10 19.33 15.95 -31.84
CA LEU A 10 18.34 15.31 -30.97
C LEU A 10 18.28 13.81 -31.32
N PHE A 11 18.72 12.95 -30.40
CA PHE A 11 18.45 11.53 -30.51
C PHE A 11 16.94 11.32 -30.37
N ASN A 12 16.31 10.91 -31.46
CA ASN A 12 14.96 10.34 -31.45
C ASN A 12 15.01 9.07 -30.59
N VAL A 13 14.66 9.20 -29.31
CA VAL A 13 14.40 8.07 -28.44
C VAL A 13 13.06 7.48 -28.88
N SER A 14 13.12 6.54 -29.83
CA SER A 14 12.06 5.57 -30.02
C SER A 14 11.79 4.92 -28.66
N LYS A 15 10.60 5.17 -28.10
CA LYS A 15 10.10 4.54 -26.87
C LYS A 15 10.22 3.03 -27.03
N ALA A 16 11.25 2.45 -26.46
CA ALA A 16 11.29 1.01 -26.23
C ALA A 16 10.17 0.71 -25.24
N SER A 17 9.09 0.11 -25.72
CA SER A 17 8.07 -0.48 -24.85
C SER A 17 8.75 -1.58 -24.04
N ASP A 18 8.94 -1.32 -22.74
CA ASP A 18 9.44 -2.32 -21.80
C ASP A 18 8.47 -3.51 -21.81
N PRO A 19 8.92 -4.73 -22.19
CA PRO A 19 8.07 -5.91 -22.28
C PRO A 19 7.45 -6.32 -20.93
N ARG A 20 7.81 -5.66 -19.82
CA ARG A 20 7.25 -5.87 -18.49
C ARG A 20 6.13 -4.90 -18.11
N ARG A 21 5.85 -3.86 -18.90
CA ARG A 21 4.65 -3.03 -18.69
C ARG A 21 3.47 -3.65 -19.42
N ILE A 22 2.59 -4.28 -18.65
CA ILE A 22 1.27 -4.66 -19.12
C ILE A 22 0.44 -3.38 -19.17
N ASP A 23 0.32 -2.79 -20.36
CA ASP A 23 -0.60 -1.68 -20.62
C ASP A 23 -2.02 -2.26 -20.71
N LEU A 24 -2.64 -2.47 -19.56
CA LEU A 24 -4.05 -2.86 -19.50
C LEU A 24 -4.92 -1.69 -19.97
N PRO A 25 -5.96 -1.94 -20.78
CA PRO A 25 -6.94 -0.91 -21.08
C PRO A 25 -7.55 -0.42 -19.76
N PRO A 26 -7.86 0.88 -19.62
CA PRO A 26 -8.51 1.39 -18.43
C PRO A 26 -9.77 0.58 -18.15
N LEU A 27 -9.96 0.15 -16.90
CA LEU A 27 -11.18 -0.55 -16.48
C LEU A 27 -12.40 0.22 -17.00
N GLN A 28 -13.14 -0.41 -17.93
CA GLN A 28 -14.25 0.24 -18.62
C GLN A 28 -15.49 0.38 -17.72
N ASP A 29 -15.52 -0.33 -16.59
CA ASP A 29 -16.49 -0.15 -15.54
C ASP A 29 -16.13 1.08 -14.67
N GLY A 30 -16.52 2.25 -15.17
CA GLY A 30 -16.32 3.53 -14.49
C GLY A 30 -17.20 3.71 -13.24
N SER A 31 -18.15 2.80 -12.96
CA SER A 31 -19.09 2.94 -11.83
C SER A 31 -18.38 3.01 -10.47
N LYS A 32 -17.18 2.41 -10.37
CA LYS A 32 -16.36 2.42 -9.16
C LYS A 32 -15.21 3.42 -9.18
N ARG A 33 -14.98 4.15 -10.29
CA ARG A 33 -13.89 5.14 -10.35
C ARG A 33 -14.03 6.23 -9.30
N SER A 34 -15.25 6.61 -8.94
CA SER A 34 -15.53 7.59 -7.88
C SER A 34 -15.14 7.10 -6.48
N SER A 35 -15.02 5.78 -6.26
CA SER A 35 -14.61 5.21 -4.97
C SER A 35 -13.11 5.32 -4.74
N PHE A 36 -12.32 5.68 -5.76
CA PHE A 36 -10.87 5.77 -5.67
C PHE A 36 -10.42 7.22 -5.85
N ASN A 37 -9.72 7.75 -4.86
CA ASN A 37 -9.08 9.05 -4.98
C ASN A 37 -7.68 8.88 -5.61
N PHE A 38 -7.57 9.26 -6.88
CA PHE A 38 -6.29 9.20 -7.62
C PHE A 38 -5.47 10.50 -7.52
N SER A 39 -5.99 11.56 -6.88
CA SER A 39 -5.27 12.85 -6.79
C SER A 39 -4.22 12.90 -5.69
N ASN A 40 -4.31 12.01 -4.69
CA ASN A 40 -3.40 11.99 -3.53
C ASN A 40 -2.83 10.60 -3.19
N CYS A 41 -3.05 9.59 -4.04
CA CYS A 41 -2.48 8.26 -3.86
C CYS A 41 -0.95 8.27 -4.02
N GLY A 42 -0.23 7.42 -3.28
CA GLY A 42 1.22 7.27 -3.44
C GLY A 42 2.07 8.44 -2.92
N ALA A 43 1.46 9.44 -2.27
CA ALA A 43 2.18 10.57 -1.68
C ALA A 43 2.76 10.22 -0.29
N ILE A 44 4.08 10.25 -0.15
CA ILE A 44 4.75 10.10 1.15
C ILE A 44 4.84 11.49 1.80
N PRO A 45 4.32 11.69 3.02
CA PRO A 45 4.41 12.98 3.69
C PRO A 45 5.87 13.34 3.97
N PRO A 46 6.25 14.63 3.84
CA PRO A 46 7.60 15.06 4.16
C PRO A 46 7.91 14.82 5.64
N VAL A 47 9.08 14.25 5.91
CA VAL A 47 9.56 14.05 7.28
C VAL A 47 10.05 15.40 7.80
N ASN A 48 9.39 15.95 8.81
CA ASN A 48 9.86 17.17 9.48
C ASN A 48 11.11 16.85 10.33
N GLY A 49 12.28 16.80 9.70
CA GLY A 49 13.58 17.20 10.25
C GLY A 49 14.17 16.46 11.46
N SER A 50 13.58 15.38 11.99
CA SER A 50 14.23 14.57 13.03
C SER A 50 14.93 13.35 12.41
N PHE A 51 16.25 13.26 12.59
CA PHE A 51 17.15 12.27 12.00
C PHE A 51 16.81 10.79 12.30
N ASN A 52 15.82 10.52 13.17
CA ASN A 52 15.43 9.17 13.61
C ASN A 52 13.96 8.81 13.32
N SER A 53 13.23 9.64 12.58
CA SER A 53 11.83 9.35 12.22
C SER A 53 11.76 8.68 10.86
N PHE A 54 11.51 7.36 10.83
CA PHE A 54 11.18 6.67 9.59
C PHE A 54 9.90 7.29 9.00
N PRO A 55 9.84 7.55 7.68
CA PRO A 55 8.63 8.05 7.06
C PRO A 55 7.51 7.02 7.23
N THR A 56 6.41 7.41 7.86
CA THR A 56 5.19 6.61 7.87
C THR A 56 4.71 6.47 6.44
N ILE A 57 4.55 5.23 5.97
CA ILE A 57 3.94 4.94 4.67
C ILE A 57 2.42 4.95 4.88
N PRO A 58 1.68 5.99 4.42
CA PRO A 58 0.30 6.21 4.86
C PRO A 58 -0.67 5.08 4.46
N TRP A 59 -0.40 4.43 3.33
CA TRP A 59 -1.21 3.31 2.84
C TRP A 59 -0.79 1.96 3.40
N MET A 60 0.31 1.87 4.17
CA MET A 60 0.75 0.59 4.75
C MET A 60 0.00 0.33 6.05
N GLY A 61 -0.61 -0.84 6.13
CA GLY A 61 -1.28 -1.34 7.33
C GLY A 61 -0.85 -2.77 7.67
N PHE A 62 -1.21 -3.20 8.87
CA PHE A 62 -0.89 -4.52 9.40
C PHE A 62 -2.16 -5.25 9.77
N LEU A 63 -2.41 -6.39 9.12
CA LEU A 63 -3.56 -7.25 9.40
C LEU A 63 -3.39 -7.86 10.79
N SER A 64 -4.48 -8.06 11.52
CA SER A 64 -4.56 -8.79 12.79
C SER A 64 -5.86 -9.58 12.85
N SER A 65 -5.85 -10.77 13.46
CA SER A 65 -7.07 -11.56 13.69
C SER A 65 -7.25 -11.95 15.16
N ASN A 66 -8.49 -12.28 15.52
CA ASN A 66 -8.84 -12.77 16.86
C ASN A 66 -8.16 -14.10 17.24
N ALA A 67 -7.87 -14.98 16.27
CA ALA A 67 -7.10 -16.21 16.52
C ALA A 67 -5.63 -15.94 16.91
N THR A 68 -5.11 -14.78 16.53
CA THR A 68 -3.71 -14.41 16.73
C THR A 68 -3.52 -13.42 17.88
N LEU A 69 -4.41 -13.38 18.88
CA LEU A 69 -4.24 -12.53 20.08
C LEU A 69 -2.86 -12.70 20.75
N ASN A 70 -2.18 -13.84 20.54
CA ASN A 70 -0.83 -14.12 21.03
C ASN A 70 0.25 -14.28 19.92
N MET A 71 -0.09 -14.05 18.65
CA MET A 71 0.83 -14.19 17.52
C MET A 71 0.80 -12.91 16.68
N SER A 72 1.94 -12.23 16.59
CA SER A 72 2.08 -11.05 15.74
C SER A 72 1.74 -11.43 14.29
N SER A 73 0.55 -11.01 13.87
CA SER A 73 0.06 -11.17 12.51
C SER A 73 1.00 -10.43 11.54
N LYS A 74 1.59 -11.16 10.59
CA LYS A 74 2.73 -10.71 9.76
C LYS A 74 2.36 -10.13 8.40
N CYS A 75 1.07 -10.08 8.07
CA CYS A 75 0.64 -9.65 6.75
C CYS A 75 0.52 -8.13 6.66
N ALA A 76 1.24 -7.56 5.70
CA ALA A 76 1.07 -6.18 5.29
C ALA A 76 -0.18 -6.04 4.42
N VAL A 77 -0.86 -4.92 4.60
CA VAL A 77 -2.06 -4.53 3.86
C VAL A 77 -1.78 -3.18 3.21
N THR A 78 -2.26 -2.95 1.99
CA THR A 78 -2.13 -1.68 1.27
C THR A 78 -3.49 -1.04 1.08
N LEU A 79 -3.68 0.16 1.65
CA LEU A 79 -4.86 0.98 1.42
C LEU A 79 -4.88 1.50 -0.02
N VAL A 80 -5.89 1.13 -0.79
CA VAL A 80 -6.05 1.57 -2.19
C VAL A 80 -7.17 2.60 -2.35
N SER A 81 -8.06 2.71 -1.36
CA SER A 81 -9.10 3.73 -1.26
C SER A 81 -9.56 3.86 0.20
N GLU A 82 -10.45 4.80 0.49
CA GLU A 82 -11.04 4.98 1.83
C GLU A 82 -11.73 3.70 2.38
N TRP A 83 -12.28 2.86 1.50
CA TRP A 83 -13.08 1.69 1.88
C TRP A 83 -12.48 0.33 1.48
N TYR A 84 -11.37 0.33 0.74
CA TYR A 84 -10.75 -0.88 0.22
C TYR A 84 -9.25 -0.90 0.46
N ALA A 85 -8.77 -2.06 0.85
CA ALA A 85 -7.36 -2.37 0.98
C ALA A 85 -7.06 -3.74 0.36
N VAL A 86 -5.81 -3.94 -0.05
CA VAL A 86 -5.34 -5.14 -0.75
C VAL A 86 -4.27 -5.82 0.10
N SER A 87 -4.31 -7.14 0.16
CA SER A 87 -3.36 -8.02 0.84
C SER A 87 -3.33 -9.35 0.09
N LEU A 88 -2.34 -10.18 0.40
CA LEU A 88 -2.25 -11.56 -0.07
C LEU A 88 -3.46 -12.38 0.40
N ALA A 89 -4.03 -13.18 -0.49
CA ALA A 89 -5.10 -14.13 -0.18
C ALA A 89 -4.69 -15.14 0.92
N ALA A 90 -3.44 -15.61 0.91
CA ALA A 90 -2.86 -16.54 1.88
C ALA A 90 -2.95 -16.06 3.34
N CYS A 91 -3.04 -14.75 3.55
CA CYS A 91 -3.20 -14.14 4.87
C CYS A 91 -4.56 -14.38 5.52
N PHE A 92 -5.54 -14.83 4.74
CA PHE A 92 -6.91 -15.06 5.20
C PHE A 92 -7.19 -16.56 5.15
N SER A 93 -6.90 -17.24 6.25
CA SER A 93 -7.10 -18.69 6.39
C SER A 93 -7.89 -18.96 7.65
N GLY A 94 -9.17 -19.33 7.49
CA GLY A 94 -10.03 -19.73 8.60
C GLY A 94 -11.44 -19.17 8.48
N ASP A 95 -12.41 -20.07 8.58
CA ASP A 95 -13.81 -19.71 8.75
C ASP A 95 -14.00 -19.06 10.13
N ASN A 96 -14.83 -18.00 10.19
CA ASN A 96 -15.18 -17.27 11.43
C ASN A 96 -14.06 -16.47 12.11
N LEU A 97 -12.98 -16.11 11.40
CA LEU A 97 -12.00 -15.16 11.92
C LEU A 97 -12.47 -13.71 11.75
N GLU A 98 -12.38 -12.95 12.83
CA GLU A 98 -12.54 -11.49 12.80
C GLU A 98 -11.19 -10.86 12.52
N TYR A 99 -11.14 -9.97 11.52
CA TYR A 99 -9.92 -9.28 11.12
C TYR A 99 -10.01 -7.78 11.42
N SER A 100 -8.88 -7.19 11.77
CA SER A 100 -8.69 -5.74 11.84
C SER A 100 -7.37 -5.35 11.18
N VAL A 101 -7.28 -4.11 10.69
CA VAL A 101 -6.06 -3.57 10.07
C VAL A 101 -5.60 -2.35 10.87
N LEU A 102 -4.34 -2.33 11.26
CA LEU A 102 -3.69 -1.21 11.94
C LEU A 102 -2.93 -0.34 10.92
N PHE A 103 -3.35 0.91 10.76
CA PHE A 103 -2.69 1.90 9.91
C PHE A 103 -1.95 2.96 10.72
N GLY A 104 -0.98 3.63 10.09
CA GLY A 104 -0.27 4.78 10.67
C GLY A 104 0.93 4.42 11.57
N VAL A 105 1.37 3.16 11.54
CA VAL A 105 2.51 2.69 12.35
C VAL A 105 3.82 3.29 11.81
N ASN A 106 4.64 3.85 12.70
CA ASN A 106 5.93 4.47 12.39
C ASN A 106 7.15 3.56 12.66
N SER A 107 6.94 2.39 13.27
CA SER A 107 7.98 1.41 13.57
C SER A 107 7.49 -0.02 13.30
N VAL A 108 8.15 -0.70 12.37
CA VAL A 108 7.84 -2.12 12.03
C VAL A 108 8.21 -3.09 13.17
N LYS A 109 9.05 -2.65 14.11
CA LYS A 109 9.50 -3.48 15.25
C LYS A 109 8.52 -3.47 16.42
N MET A 110 7.76 -2.39 16.57
CA MET A 110 6.75 -2.25 17.61
C MET A 110 5.49 -1.74 16.93
N HIS A 111 4.59 -2.67 16.59
CA HIS A 111 3.22 -2.39 16.13
C HIS A 111 2.39 -1.88 17.31
N THR A 112 2.86 -0.82 17.96
CA THR A 112 2.20 -0.23 19.12
C THR A 112 1.17 0.76 18.63
N ASP A 113 -0.07 0.59 19.10
CA ASP A 113 -1.12 1.57 18.89
C ASP A 113 -0.67 2.89 19.53
N CYS A 114 -0.53 3.93 18.70
CA CYS A 114 -0.27 5.28 19.17
C CYS A 114 -1.61 5.95 19.44
N THR A 115 -2.00 6.04 20.71
CA THR A 115 -3.27 6.65 21.12
C THR A 115 -3.23 8.18 21.16
N ASP A 116 -2.04 8.76 21.35
CA ASP A 116 -1.86 10.21 21.53
C ASP A 116 -0.77 10.76 20.62
N ALA A 117 -0.97 11.96 20.07
CA ALA A 117 0.08 12.68 19.34
C ALA A 117 1.27 13.09 20.24
N ALA A 118 1.08 13.04 21.56
CA ALA A 118 2.06 13.46 22.55
C ALA A 118 3.20 12.44 22.78
N THR A 119 3.05 11.18 22.37
CA THR A 119 4.04 10.10 22.58
C THR A 119 5.09 9.99 21.46
N GLY A 120 5.23 11.00 20.60
CA GLY A 120 6.23 11.02 19.53
C GLY A 120 5.80 10.26 18.26
N CYS A 121 4.56 9.81 18.19
CA CYS A 121 3.94 9.37 16.95
C CYS A 121 3.42 10.60 16.20
N GLY A 122 3.83 10.80 14.95
CA GLY A 122 3.44 11.98 14.16
C GLY A 122 1.92 12.10 13.97
N ALA A 123 1.22 10.97 13.82
CA ALA A 123 -0.24 10.87 13.80
C ALA A 123 -0.69 9.63 14.60
N PRO A 124 -1.89 9.64 15.21
CA PRO A 124 -2.41 8.48 15.92
C PRO A 124 -2.67 7.32 14.94
N THR A 125 -2.44 6.10 15.41
CA THR A 125 -2.73 4.89 14.63
C THR A 125 -4.24 4.65 14.55
N GLN A 126 -4.69 4.02 13.48
CA GLN A 126 -6.10 3.68 13.29
C GLN A 126 -6.26 2.17 13.13
N ARG A 127 -7.01 1.55 14.03
CA ARG A 127 -7.40 0.13 13.96
C ARG A 127 -8.80 0.03 13.38
N ILE A 128 -8.89 -0.47 12.15
CA ILE A 128 -10.14 -0.54 11.40
C ILE A 128 -10.58 -2.01 11.28
N PRO A 129 -11.81 -2.38 11.72
CA PRO A 129 -12.32 -3.73 11.54
C PRO A 129 -12.61 -4.02 10.06
N VAL A 130 -12.29 -5.23 9.60
CA VAL A 130 -12.55 -5.68 8.23
C VAL A 130 -13.99 -6.16 8.14
N ARG A 131 -14.80 -5.48 7.31
CA ARG A 131 -16.19 -5.86 7.09
C ARG A 131 -16.37 -7.11 6.22
N LYS A 132 -15.53 -7.26 5.20
CA LYS A 132 -15.62 -8.35 4.21
C LYS A 132 -14.25 -8.58 3.58
N VAL A 133 -13.90 -9.85 3.39
CA VAL A 133 -12.76 -10.29 2.60
C VAL A 133 -13.27 -10.80 1.25
N ILE A 134 -12.60 -10.44 0.15
CA ILE A 134 -12.90 -10.93 -1.21
C ILE A 134 -11.63 -11.58 -1.73
N ILE A 135 -11.60 -12.92 -1.68
CA ILE A 135 -10.48 -13.71 -2.21
C ILE A 135 -10.59 -13.77 -3.73
N HIS A 136 -9.45 -13.71 -4.43
CA HIS A 136 -9.43 -13.87 -5.87
C HIS A 136 -10.04 -15.25 -6.24
N PRO A 137 -11.00 -15.33 -7.18
CA PRO A 137 -11.77 -16.56 -7.43
C PRO A 137 -10.93 -17.73 -7.97
N GLN A 138 -9.72 -17.44 -8.45
CA GLN A 138 -8.75 -18.42 -8.93
C GLN A 138 -7.54 -18.58 -8.01
N TYR A 139 -7.60 -18.05 -6.78
CA TYR A 139 -6.54 -18.26 -5.80
C TYR A 139 -6.41 -19.75 -5.50
N ASP A 140 -5.18 -20.25 -5.55
CA ASP A 140 -4.85 -21.64 -5.23
C ASP A 140 -3.82 -21.65 -4.08
N SER A 141 -4.22 -22.19 -2.94
CA SER A 141 -3.36 -22.25 -1.75
C SER A 141 -2.24 -23.30 -1.85
N SER A 142 -2.26 -24.17 -2.86
CA SER A 142 -1.25 -25.21 -3.05
C SER A 142 0.02 -24.69 -3.73
N ASP A 143 -0.13 -23.76 -4.67
CA ASP A 143 0.98 -23.18 -5.44
C ASP A 143 1.04 -21.64 -5.41
N TYR A 144 0.16 -21.00 -4.63
CA TYR A 144 0.05 -19.54 -4.45
C TYR A 144 -0.24 -18.75 -5.73
N ARG A 145 -0.83 -19.40 -6.73
CA ARG A 145 -1.32 -18.67 -7.91
C ARG A 145 -2.45 -17.74 -7.51
N ASN A 146 -2.40 -16.51 -8.05
CA ASN A 146 -3.38 -15.46 -7.81
C ASN A 146 -3.52 -15.06 -6.32
N ASP A 147 -2.41 -15.09 -5.58
CA ASP A 147 -2.30 -14.56 -4.21
C ASP A 147 -2.33 -13.03 -4.17
#